data_AF-M2R3T1-F1
#
_entry.id   AF-M2R3T1-F1
#
_cell.length_a   1.000
_cell.length_b   1.000
_cell.length_c   1.000
_cell.angle_alpha   90.00
_cell.angle_beta   90.00
_cell.angle_gamma   90.00
#
_symmetry.space_group_name_H-M   'P 1'
#
loop_
_entity.id
_entity.type
_entity.pdbx_description
1 polymer ?
#
loop_
_entity_poly.entity_id
_entity_poly.type
_entity_poly.pdbx_seq_one_letter_code
_entity_poly.pdbx_strand_id
1 'polypeptide(L)'
;MMNKNCWDQVLLEKIVNEFGIVFFKRTNPNCSEQIKSYPLFARHLNHIFIIDSFQSQHSSTLVRQLVKSRMSIKYLVPDEVIYYITQHQLYLE
;
A
#
# COMPACT_ATOMS: atom_id res chain seq x y z
N MET A 1 1.51 -7.22 -10.38
CA MET A 1 1.46 -6.63 -11.73
C MET A 1 0.28 -5.67 -11.77
N MET A 2 0.44 -4.44 -12.27
CA MET A 2 -0.67 -3.48 -12.30
C MET A 2 -1.67 -3.90 -13.37
N ASN A 3 -2.90 -4.19 -12.95
CA ASN A 3 -3.96 -4.57 -13.88
C ASN A 3 -4.37 -3.33 -14.69
N LYS A 4 -4.16 -3.39 -16.01
CA LYS A 4 -4.45 -2.27 -16.94
C LYS A 4 -5.93 -1.86 -16.93
N ASN A 5 -6.83 -2.74 -16.46
CA ASN A 5 -8.26 -2.48 -16.41
C ASN A 5 -8.71 -1.78 -15.12
N CYS A 6 -7.80 -1.59 -14.15
CA CYS A 6 -8.13 -0.93 -12.88
C CYS A 6 -7.98 0.60 -12.93
N TRP A 7 -7.26 1.13 -13.92
CA TRP A 7 -6.99 2.56 -14.04
C TRP A 7 -7.23 3.04 -15.46
N ASP A 8 -7.94 4.16 -15.58
CA ASP A 8 -7.94 4.94 -16.81
C ASP A 8 -6.49 5.33 -17.16
N GLN A 9 -6.04 4.97 -18.36
CA GLN A 9 -4.64 5.13 -18.74
C GLN A 9 -4.27 6.60 -18.97
N VAL A 10 -5.20 7.44 -19.44
CA VAL A 10 -4.97 8.87 -19.65
C VAL A 10 -4.81 9.56 -18.30
N LEU A 11 -5.67 9.23 -17.34
CA LEU A 11 -5.58 9.77 -15.98
C LEU A 11 -4.30 9.31 -15.27
N LEU A 12 -3.94 8.03 -15.39
CA LEU A 12 -2.72 7.50 -14.80
C LEU A 12 -1.47 8.21 -15.36
N GLU A 13 -1.42 8.45 -16.67
CA GLU A 13 -0.30 9.18 -17.30
C GLU A 13 -0.21 10.61 -16.77
N LYS A 14 -1.34 11.31 -16.62
CA LYS A 14 -1.38 12.64 -16.01
C LYS A 14 -0.85 12.63 -14.57
N ILE A 15 -1.27 11.68 -13.74
CA ILE A 15 -0.80 11.57 -12.35
C ILE A 15 0.72 11.43 -12.30
N VAL A 16 1.27 10.50 -13.09
CA VAL A 16 2.71 10.23 -13.06
C VAL A 16 3.52 11.39 -13.63
N ASN A 17 3.05 12.01 -14.71
CA ASN A 17 3.78 13.07 -15.40
C ASN A 17 3.70 14.43 -14.69
N GLU A 18 2.52 14.81 -14.18
CA GLU A 18 2.30 16.15 -13.60
C GLU A 18 2.62 16.22 -12.10
N PHE A 19 2.46 15.12 -11.36
CA PHE A 19 2.66 15.10 -9.90
C PHE A 19 3.83 14.21 -9.48
N GLY A 20 3.92 13.01 -10.07
CA GLY A 20 4.88 11.99 -9.68
C GLY A 20 4.40 11.07 -8.55
N ILE A 21 5.21 10.06 -8.24
CA ILE A 21 4.88 8.98 -7.31
C ILE A 21 6.05 8.74 -6.36
N VAL A 22 5.76 8.66 -5.06
CA VAL A 22 6.70 8.14 -4.06
C VAL A 22 6.27 6.74 -3.67
N PHE A 23 7.11 5.76 -3.96
CA PHE A 23 6.85 4.35 -3.70
C PHE A 23 7.67 3.86 -2.51
N PHE A 24 6.99 3.46 -1.43
CA PHE A 24 7.64 2.84 -0.28
C PHE A 24 7.74 1.32 -0.48
N LYS A 25 8.97 0.81 -0.54
CA LYS A 25 9.23 -0.63 -0.71
C LYS A 25 8.98 -1.35 0.61
N ARG A 26 8.09 -2.36 0.60
CA ARG A 26 7.81 -3.19 1.78
C ARG A 26 8.84 -4.31 1.96
N THR A 27 8.93 -5.22 0.98
CA THR A 27 9.86 -6.38 1.01
C THR A 27 10.19 -6.94 -0.38
N ASN A 28 9.62 -6.39 -1.46
CA ASN A 28 9.81 -6.93 -2.80
C ASN A 28 11.16 -6.47 -3.37
N PRO A 29 12.18 -7.35 -3.49
CA PRO A 29 13.49 -6.97 -3.99
C PRO A 29 13.43 -6.40 -5.42
N ASN A 30 12.48 -6.85 -6.23
CA ASN A 30 12.40 -6.56 -7.66
C ASN A 30 11.47 -5.38 -7.99
N CYS A 31 11.10 -4.56 -7.00
CA CYS A 31 10.19 -3.43 -7.21
C CYS A 31 10.67 -2.47 -8.31
N SER A 32 11.96 -2.14 -8.31
CA SER A 32 12.56 -1.26 -9.33
C SER A 32 12.48 -1.85 -10.73
N GLU A 33 12.70 -3.15 -10.88
CA GLU A 33 12.60 -3.86 -12.17
C GLU A 33 11.15 -3.92 -12.66
N GLN A 34 10.20 -4.14 -11.74
CA GLN A 34 8.77 -4.16 -12.06
C GLN A 34 8.23 -2.79 -12.49
N ILE A 35 8.75 -1.71 -11.91
CA ILE A 35 8.39 -0.35 -12.35
C ILE A 35 8.93 -0.10 -13.76
N LYS A 36 10.19 -0.46 -14.00
CA LYS A 36 10.83 -0.30 -15.33
C LYS A 36 10.19 -1.16 -16.42
N SER A 37 9.59 -2.29 -16.09
CA SER A 37 8.91 -3.14 -17.06
C SER A 37 7.54 -2.60 -17.50
N TYR A 38 6.98 -1.62 -16.79
CA TYR A 38 5.73 -0.97 -17.18
C TYR A 38 5.98 0.22 -18.11
N PRO A 39 5.52 0.21 -19.38
CA PRO A 39 5.90 1.22 -20.38
C PRO A 39 5.60 2.66 -19.97
N LEU A 40 4.48 2.92 -19.28
CA LEU A 40 4.14 4.26 -18.80
C LEU A 40 5.14 4.72 -17.73
N PHE A 41 5.46 3.88 -16.76
CA PHE A 41 6.40 4.26 -15.70
C PHE A 41 7.82 4.39 -16.23
N ALA A 42 8.23 3.55 -17.19
CA ALA A 42 9.52 3.65 -17.86
C ALA A 42 9.74 5.02 -18.55
N ARG A 43 8.68 5.58 -19.16
CA ARG A 43 8.73 6.91 -19.81
C ARG A 43 8.88 8.06 -18.80
N HIS A 44 8.41 7.88 -17.57
CA HIS A 44 8.35 8.93 -16.54
C HIS A 44 9.16 8.58 -15.28
N LEU A 45 10.26 7.80 -15.41
CA LEU A 45 11.06 7.35 -14.26
C LEU A 45 11.58 8.49 -13.39
N ASN A 46 11.87 9.65 -13.98
CA ASN A 46 12.35 10.83 -13.24
C ASN A 46 11.30 11.40 -12.26
N HIS A 47 10.03 11.01 -12.40
CA HIS A 47 8.92 11.39 -11.53
C HIS A 47 8.56 10.28 -10.52
N ILE A 48 9.32 9.18 -10.47
CA ILE A 48 9.05 8.04 -9.59
C ILE A 48 10.21 7.86 -8.62
N PHE A 49 9.95 8.03 -7.33
CA PHE A 49 10.92 7.90 -6.25
C PHE A 49 10.67 6.63 -5.46
N ILE A 50 11.66 5.74 -5.39
CA ILE A 50 11.55 4.48 -4.62
C ILE A 50 12.30 4.67 -3.30
N ILE A 51 11.62 4.42 -2.19
CA ILE A 51 12.13 4.60 -0.84
C ILE A 51 12.23 3.24 -0.15
N ASP A 52 13.45 2.88 0.26
CA ASP A 52 13.81 1.58 0.85
C ASP A 52 13.81 1.60 2.40
N SER A 53 12.97 2.43 3.04
CA SER A 53 13.05 2.68 4.49
C SER A 53 11.91 2.13 5.33
N PHE A 54 10.84 1.58 4.73
CA PHE A 54 9.60 1.27 5.48
C PHE A 54 9.29 -0.23 5.57
N GLN A 55 9.57 -0.82 6.73
CA GLN A 55 9.25 -2.22 7.03
C GLN A 55 7.84 -2.38 7.65
N SER A 56 6.77 -1.86 7.03
CA SER A 56 5.42 -2.23 7.49
C SER A 56 5.12 -3.69 7.16
N GLN A 57 5.36 -4.55 8.14
CA GLN A 57 5.05 -5.97 8.03
C GLN A 57 3.55 -6.23 8.21
N HIS A 58 2.82 -5.30 8.82
CA HIS A 58 1.40 -5.48 9.12
C HIS A 58 0.52 -4.96 7.99
N SER A 59 -0.47 -5.75 7.59
CA SER A 59 -1.48 -5.37 6.61
C SER A 59 -2.84 -5.21 7.29
N SER A 60 -3.74 -4.39 6.73
CA SER A 60 -5.10 -4.28 7.26
C SER A 60 -5.85 -5.62 7.20
N THR A 61 -5.54 -6.50 6.25
CA THR A 61 -6.10 -7.86 6.20
C THR A 61 -5.71 -8.66 7.42
N LEU A 62 -4.42 -8.64 7.80
CA LEU A 62 -3.94 -9.30 9.02
C LEU A 62 -4.63 -8.73 10.26
N VAL A 63 -4.70 -7.40 10.40
CA VAL A 63 -5.34 -6.74 11.54
C VAL A 63 -6.81 -7.17 11.66
N ARG A 64 -7.59 -7.12 10.57
CA ARG A 64 -8.99 -7.55 10.58
C ARG A 64 -9.15 -9.03 10.92
N GLN A 65 -8.27 -9.90 10.41
CA GLN A 65 -8.27 -11.33 10.75
C GLN A 65 -8.01 -11.56 12.24
N LEU A 66 -7.05 -10.86 12.83
CA LEU A 66 -6.76 -10.96 14.26
C LEU A 66 -7.96 -10.50 15.10
N VAL A 67 -8.59 -9.37 14.74
CA VAL A 67 -9.81 -8.87 15.40
C VAL A 67 -10.94 -9.90 15.32
N LYS A 68 -11.21 -10.43 14.13
CA LYS A 68 -12.23 -11.48 13.91
C LYS A 68 -11.97 -12.73 14.74
N SER A 69 -10.70 -13.12 14.89
CA SER A 69 -10.27 -14.25 15.73
C SER A 69 -10.16 -13.91 17.22
N ARG A 70 -10.58 -12.72 17.66
CA ARG A 70 -10.47 -12.21 19.04
C ARG A 70 -9.04 -12.23 19.59
N MET A 71 -8.06 -12.07 18.71
CA MET A 71 -6.65 -11.96 19.06
C MET A 71 -6.25 -10.49 19.30
N SER A 72 -5.24 -10.29 20.14
CA SER A 72 -4.71 -8.95 20.41
C SER A 72 -4.06 -8.35 19.17
N ILE A 73 -4.37 -7.08 18.90
CA ILE A 73 -3.71 -6.25 17.88
C ILE A 73 -2.83 -5.16 18.52
N LYS A 74 -2.52 -5.29 19.81
CA LYS A 74 -1.63 -4.36 20.52
C LYS A 74 -0.28 -4.29 19.80
N TYR A 75 0.26 -3.07 19.67
CA TYR A 75 1.50 -2.75 18.96
C TYR A 75 1.44 -2.87 17.42
N LEU A 76 0.32 -3.34 16.85
CA LEU A 76 0.10 -3.33 15.39
C LEU A 76 -0.56 -2.03 14.91
N VAL A 77 -1.30 -1.39 15.81
CA VAL A 77 -2.00 -0.12 15.59
C VAL A 77 -1.93 0.72 16.89
N PRO A 78 -2.14 2.05 16.80
CA PRO A 78 -2.26 2.89 17.99
C PRO A 78 -3.40 2.44 18.93
N ASP A 79 -3.23 2.65 20.24
CA ASP A 79 -4.21 2.20 21.25
C ASP A 79 -5.60 2.82 21.06
N GLU A 80 -5.67 4.08 20.60
CA GLU A 80 -6.92 4.76 20.24
C GLU A 80 -7.70 4.04 19.12
N VAL A 81 -7.00 3.40 18.18
CA VAL A 81 -7.63 2.61 17.11
C VAL A 81 -8.19 1.31 17.67
N ILE A 82 -7.50 0.68 18.64
CA ILE A 82 -7.99 -0.52 19.34
C ILE A 82 -9.27 -0.19 20.12
N TYR A 83 -9.27 0.94 20.83
CA TYR A 83 -10.43 1.44 21.55
C TYR A 83 -11.61 1.64 20.59
N TYR A 84 -11.38 2.35 19.47
CA TYR A 84 -12.42 2.62 18.48
C TYR A 84 -13.02 1.33 17.87
N ILE A 85 -12.18 0.39 17.46
CA ILE A 85 -12.63 -0.91 16.93
C ILE A 85 -13.49 -1.65 17.95
N THR A 86 -13.09 -1.63 19.23
CA THR A 86 -13.81 -2.31 20.31
C THR A 86 -15.14 -1.64 20.63
N GLN A 87 -15.17 -0.30 20.77
CA GLN A 87 -16.40 0.43 21.06
C GLN A 87 -17.45 0.26 19.95
N HIS A 88 -17.01 0.25 18.70
CA HIS A 88 -17.89 0.14 17.53
C HIS A 88 -18.05 -1.28 16.99
N GLN A 89 -17.47 -2.28 17.66
CA GLN A 89 -17.59 -3.70 17.28
C GLN A 89 -17.18 -3.96 15.81
N LEU A 90 -16.16 -3.27 15.32
CA LEU A 90 -15.74 -3.37 13.92
C LEU A 90 -15.00 -4.69 13.66
N TYR A 91 -15.23 -5.27 12.48
CA TYR A 91 -14.50 -6.46 11.97
C TYR A 91 -14.68 -7.74 12.79
N LEU A 92 -15.79 -7.86 13.54
CA LEU A 92 -16.10 -9.07 14.31
C LEU A 92 -16.77 -10.19 13.51
N GLU A 93 -17.19 -9.92 12.27
CA GLU A 93 -17.88 -10.86 11.36
C GLU A 93 -16.96 -11.63 10.41
#